data_AF-K7N1Y5-F1
#
_entry.id   AF-K7N1Y5-F1
#
_cell.length_a   1.000
_cell.length_b   1.000
_cell.length_c   1.000
_cell.angle_alpha   90.00
_cell.angle_beta   90.00
_cell.angle_gamma   90.00
#
_symmetry.space_group_name_H-M   'P 1'
#
loop_
_entity.id
_entity.type
_entity.pdbx_description
1 polymer ?
#
loop_
_entity_poly.entity_id
_entity_poly.type
_entity_poly.pdbx_seq_one_letter_code
_entity_poly.pdbx_strand_id
1 'polypeptide(L)'
;MEVDEKPMKDYNDIGGLEKQILYKLVETIVLPMTHKERFQKFGVGPPEGVLLYGPPGTGKTLIAHACVAQANATFLKLAGPQLVQT
;
A
#
# COMPACT_ATOMS: atom_id res chain seq x y z
N MET A 1 -12.13 -3.70 -13.20
CA MET A 1 -11.58 -3.70 -11.83
C MET A 1 -12.04 -4.98 -11.16
N GLU A 2 -11.11 -5.75 -10.62
CA GLU A 2 -11.43 -6.89 -9.75
C GLU A 2 -11.28 -6.42 -8.30
N VAL A 3 -12.31 -6.68 -7.49
CA VAL A 3 -12.24 -6.51 -6.04
C VAL A 3 -11.67 -7.83 -5.50
N ASP A 4 -10.40 -7.83 -5.11
CA ASP A 4 -9.81 -8.98 -4.44
C ASP A 4 -10.28 -9.00 -2.97
N GLU A 5 -10.54 -10.19 -2.43
CA GLU A 5 -10.77 -10.37 -0.99
C GLU A 5 -9.58 -9.84 -0.19
N LYS A 6 -9.86 -9.37 1.04
CA LYS A 6 -8.86 -8.78 1.94
C LYS A 6 -7.62 -9.69 2.01
N PRO A 7 -6.45 -9.27 1.49
CA PRO A 7 -5.27 -10.10 1.53
C PRO A 7 -4.88 -10.39 2.99
N MET A 8 -4.53 -11.64 3.29
CA MET A 8 -4.17 -12.08 4.65
C MET A 8 -2.66 -12.01 4.94
N LYS A 9 -1.86 -11.48 4.01
CA LYS A 9 -0.40 -11.48 4.13
C LYS A 9 0.07 -10.34 5.02
N ASP A 10 1.01 -10.63 5.92
CA ASP A 10 1.59 -9.66 6.83
C ASP A 10 3.00 -9.25 6.35
N TYR A 11 3.53 -8.13 6.84
CA TYR A 11 4.90 -7.69 6.53
C TYR A 11 5.95 -8.68 7.02
N ASN A 12 5.62 -9.46 8.04
CA ASN A 12 6.45 -10.55 8.55
C ASN A 12 6.72 -11.61 7.47
N ASP A 13 5.90 -11.69 6.41
CA ASP A 13 6.10 -12.59 5.29
C ASP A 13 7.11 -12.06 4.25
N ILE A 14 7.62 -10.83 4.42
CA ILE A 14 8.47 -10.15 3.44
C ILE A 14 9.90 -9.98 4.01
N GLY A 15 10.84 -10.74 3.47
CA GLY A 15 12.25 -10.69 3.90
C GLY A 15 13.06 -9.56 3.25
N GLY A 16 13.94 -8.93 4.03
CA GLY A 16 15.02 -8.05 3.56
C GLY A 16 14.59 -6.65 3.14
N LEU A 17 13.31 -6.33 3.28
CA LEU A 17 12.72 -5.04 2.93
C LEU A 17 11.98 -4.41 4.14
N GLU A 18 12.16 -4.97 5.33
CA GLU A 18 11.46 -4.56 6.55
C GLU A 18 11.62 -3.06 6.82
N LYS A 19 12.82 -2.50 6.65
CA LYS A 19 13.06 -1.08 6.88
C LYS A 19 12.30 -0.20 5.90
N GLN A 20 12.34 -0.51 4.61
CA GLN A 20 11.70 0.30 3.58
C GLN A 20 10.19 0.23 3.69
N ILE A 21 9.64 -0.96 3.98
CA ILE A 21 8.20 -1.16 4.09
C ILE A 21 7.67 -0.53 5.38
N LEU A 22 8.25 -0.88 6.54
CA LEU A 22 7.77 -0.45 7.84
C LEU A 22 7.98 1.06 8.05
N TYR A 23 9.12 1.62 7.65
CA TYR A 23 9.33 3.06 7.82
C TYR A 23 8.65 3.86 6.71
N LYS A 24 8.80 3.52 5.44
CA LYS A 24 8.35 4.41 4.37
C LYS A 24 6.88 4.21 4.04
N LEU A 25 6.43 2.97 3.88
CA LEU A 25 5.09 2.69 3.36
C LEU A 25 4.02 2.78 4.46
N VAL A 26 4.27 2.16 5.61
CA VAL A 26 3.32 2.16 6.75
C VAL A 26 3.14 3.58 7.30
N GLU A 27 4.23 4.33 7.50
CA GLU A 27 4.16 5.72 7.96
C GLU A 27 3.40 6.63 6.98
N THR A 28 3.49 6.35 5.68
CA THR A 28 2.88 7.19 4.65
C THR A 28 1.43 6.80 4.34
N ILE A 29 1.05 5.52 4.50
CA ILE A 29 -0.29 5.02 4.16
C ILE A 29 -1.11 4.69 5.41
N VAL A 30 -0.61 3.83 6.28
CA VAL A 30 -1.36 3.30 7.42
C VAL A 30 -1.52 4.34 8.52
N LEU A 31 -0.47 5.14 8.77
CA LEU A 31 -0.49 6.15 9.81
C LEU A 31 -1.49 7.29 9.52
N PRO A 32 -1.57 7.85 8.29
CA PRO A 32 -2.58 8.86 7.97
C PRO A 32 -4.01 8.33 7.95
N MET A 33 -4.20 7.04 7.59
CA MET A 33 -5.52 6.40 7.64
C MET A 33 -5.99 6.16 9.08
N THR A 34 -5.09 5.72 9.97
CA THR A 34 -5.42 5.40 11.36
C THR A 34 -5.49 6.63 12.26
N HIS A 35 -4.64 7.63 12.04
CA HIS A 35 -4.53 8.84 12.88
C HIS A 35 -4.89 10.13 12.15
N LYS A 36 -5.96 10.09 11.34
CA LYS A 36 -6.43 11.21 10.53
C LYS A 36 -6.51 12.55 11.29
N GLU A 37 -6.97 12.53 12.55
CA GLU A 37 -7.07 13.72 13.40
C GLU A 37 -5.74 14.43 13.67
N ARG A 38 -4.63 13.67 13.80
CA ARG A 38 -3.31 14.26 14.04
C ARG A 38 -2.79 14.94 12.77
N PHE A 39 -2.95 14.28 11.63
CA PHE A 39 -2.50 14.80 10.33
C PHE A 39 -3.30 16.02 9.88
N GLN A 40 -4.61 16.05 10.14
CA GLN A 40 -5.47 17.20 9.86
C GLN A 40 -5.00 18.47 10.60
N LYS A 41 -4.53 18.35 11.84
CA LYS A 41 -3.99 19.50 12.60
C LYS A 41 -2.73 20.09 11.98
N PHE A 42 -1.91 19.29 11.30
CA PHE A 42 -0.74 19.76 10.57
C PHE A 42 -1.08 20.23 9.14
N GLY A 43 -2.32 20.10 8.70
CA GLY A 43 -2.72 20.39 7.31
C GLY A 43 -2.12 19.42 6.29
N VAL A 44 -1.63 18.26 6.73
CA VAL A 44 -1.02 17.25 5.85
C VAL A 44 -2.10 16.21 5.52
N GLY A 45 -2.48 16.13 4.25
CA GLY A 45 -3.35 15.07 3.74
C GLY A 45 -2.62 13.74 3.58
N PRO A 46 -3.34 12.61 3.44
CA PRO A 46 -2.72 11.37 3.00
C PRO A 46 -2.08 11.56 1.61
N PRO A 47 -1.02 10.81 1.28
CA PRO A 47 -0.43 10.81 -0.06
C PRO A 47 -1.46 10.37 -1.11
N GLU A 48 -1.45 11.00 -2.28
CA GLU A 48 -2.31 10.61 -3.42
C GLU A 48 -1.96 9.22 -3.97
N GLY A 49 -0.70 8.80 -3.86
CA GLY A 49 -0.27 7.49 -4.33
C GLY A 49 1.21 7.22 -4.08
N VAL A 50 1.61 5.96 -4.24
CA VAL A 50 2.98 5.49 -4.09
C VAL A 50 3.39 4.70 -5.32
N LEU A 51 4.54 5.05 -5.92
CA LEU A 51 5.13 4.31 -7.02
C LEU A 51 6.21 3.34 -6.49
N LEU A 52 5.99 2.03 -6.66
CA LEU A 52 6.97 1.00 -6.32
C LEU A 52 7.74 0.58 -7.57
N TYR A 53 9.06 0.78 -7.58
CA TYR A 53 9.95 0.41 -8.68
C TYR A 53 11.09 -0.51 -8.22
N GLY A 54 11.65 -1.29 -9.15
CA GLY A 54 12.79 -2.17 -8.90
C GLY A 54 12.78 -3.42 -9.79
N PRO A 55 13.84 -4.24 -9.77
CA PRO A 55 13.96 -5.48 -10.55
C PRO A 55 12.79 -6.47 -10.34
N PRO A 56 12.41 -7.31 -11.32
CA PRO A 56 11.35 -8.32 -11.10
C PRO A 56 11.72 -9.27 -9.94
N GLY A 57 10.72 -9.80 -9.24
CA GLY A 57 10.93 -10.74 -8.13
C GLY A 57 11.24 -10.13 -6.76
N THR A 58 11.35 -8.80 -6.63
CA THR A 58 11.67 -8.14 -5.34
C THR A 58 10.48 -7.94 -4.39
N GLY A 59 9.37 -8.66 -4.59
CA GLY A 59 8.22 -8.56 -3.69
C GLY A 59 7.39 -7.28 -3.78
N LYS A 60 7.52 -6.43 -4.82
CA LYS A 60 6.72 -5.19 -4.96
C LYS A 60 5.20 -5.40 -4.83
N THR A 61 4.65 -6.36 -5.56
CA THR A 61 3.22 -6.69 -5.49
C THR A 61 2.86 -7.27 -4.13
N LEU A 62 3.74 -8.10 -3.56
CA LEU A 62 3.57 -8.68 -2.23
C LEU A 62 3.46 -7.59 -1.14
N ILE A 63 4.30 -6.56 -1.23
CA ILE A 63 4.29 -5.40 -0.34
C ILE A 63 2.96 -4.64 -0.43
N ALA A 64 2.45 -4.44 -1.65
CA ALA A 64 1.15 -3.78 -1.84
C ALA A 64 0.01 -4.55 -1.15
N HIS A 65 0.00 -5.90 -1.29
CA HIS A 65 -0.98 -6.74 -0.61
C HIS A 65 -0.84 -6.68 0.92
N ALA A 66 0.38 -6.75 1.48
CA ALA A 66 0.60 -6.63 2.92
C ALA A 66 0.17 -5.26 3.47
N CYS A 67 0.38 -4.20 2.69
CA CYS A 67 -0.07 -2.86 3.05
C CYS A 67 -1.59 -2.75 3.16
N VAL A 68 -2.31 -3.36 2.24
CA VAL A 68 -3.78 -3.36 2.25
C VAL A 68 -4.32 -4.20 3.40
N ALA A 69 -3.66 -5.33 3.72
CA ALA A 69 -4.00 -6.16 4.86
C ALA A 69 -3.94 -5.38 6.18
N GLN A 70 -2.85 -4.63 6.42
CA GLN A 70 -2.68 -3.83 7.64
C GLN A 70 -3.59 -2.59 7.67
N ALA A 71 -3.76 -1.91 6.54
CA ALA A 71 -4.66 -0.76 6.44
C ALA A 71 -6.15 -1.14 6.58
N ASN A 72 -6.48 -2.44 6.64
CA ASN A 72 -7.84 -2.96 6.60
C ASN A 72 -8.67 -2.37 5.44
N ALA A 73 -8.02 -2.21 4.29
CA ALA A 73 -8.61 -1.59 3.10
C ALA A 73 -8.98 -2.65 2.05
N THR A 74 -9.77 -2.25 1.06
CA THR A 74 -10.10 -3.08 -0.10
C THR A 74 -8.98 -3.02 -1.13
N PHE A 75 -8.56 -4.16 -1.67
CA PHE A 75 -7.57 -4.19 -2.76
C PHE A 75 -8.26 -4.12 -4.11
N LEU A 76 -8.04 -3.04 -4.85
CA LEU A 76 -8.50 -2.89 -6.23
C LEU A 76 -7.33 -3.11 -7.17
N LYS A 77 -7.35 -4.21 -7.91
CA LYS A 77 -6.36 -4.50 -8.93
C LYS A 77 -6.81 -3.94 -10.28
N LEU A 78 -5.96 -3.11 -10.87
CA LEU A 78 -6.18 -2.50 -12.18
C LEU A 78 -4.91 -2.61 -13.02
N ALA A 79 -5.04 -3.25 -14.18
CA ALA A 79 -3.97 -3.33 -15.16
C ALA A 79 -4.06 -2.14 -16.14
N GLY A 80 -2.92 -1.61 -16.58
CA GLY A 80 -2.85 -0.48 -17.52
C GLY A 80 -3.76 -0.60 -18.76
N PRO A 81 -3.85 -1.76 -19.43
CA PRO A 81 -4.77 -1.94 -20.56
C PRO A 81 -6.25 -1.72 -20.21
N GLN A 82 -6.67 -1.99 -18.97
CA GLN A 82 -8.05 -1.77 -18.52
C GLN A 82 -8.38 -0.28 -18.36
N LEU A 83 -7.38 0.59 -18.19
CA LEU A 83 -7.58 2.04 -18.09
C LEU A 83 -7.83 2.70 -19.46
N VAL A 84 -7.26 2.16 -20.53
CA VAL A 84 -7.36 2.74 -21.88
C VAL A 84 -8.65 2.32 -22.59
N GLN A 85 -9.31 1.25 -22.13
CA GLN A 85 -10.53 0.71 -22.75
C GLN A 85 -11.82 1.51 -22.44
N THR A 86 -11.72 2.71 -21.86
CA THR A 86 -12.84 3.63 -21.64
C THR A 86 -12.72 4.79 -22.61
#